data_AF-A0A316TSD5-F1
#
_entry.id   AF-A0A316TSD5-F1
#
_cell.length_a   1.000
_cell.length_b   1.000
_cell.length_c   1.000
_cell.angle_alpha   90.00
_cell.angle_beta   90.00
_cell.angle_gamma   90.00
#
_symmetry.space_group_name_H-M   'P 1'
#
loop_
_entity.id
_entity.type
_entity.pdbx_description
1 polymer ?
#
loop_
_entity_poly.entity_id
_entity_poly.type
_entity_poly.pdbx_seq_one_letter_code
_entity_poly.pdbx_strand_id
1 'polypeptide(L)'
;MQYSAEDEERLQTYAHIHLRGKSDLPVTEKLHELQKKVKLKWLQFSINAFVVVVLTYMYFTGSYDLHPLFYYPLSLLFVVNMGLIHFQVRQIRELREYLKSSD
;
A
#
# COMPACT_ATOMS: atom_id res chain seq x y z
N MET A 1 16.84 -0.61 -19.67
CA MET A 1 15.52 -1.14 -20.10
C MET A 1 14.87 -0.06 -20.92
N GLN A 2 14.37 -0.36 -22.12
CA GLN A 2 13.67 0.63 -22.93
C GLN A 2 12.20 0.60 -22.53
N TYR A 3 11.73 1.63 -21.83
CA TYR A 3 10.32 1.77 -21.47
C TYR A 3 9.53 2.15 -22.71
N SER A 4 8.32 1.59 -22.85
CA SER A 4 7.38 2.05 -23.87
C SER A 4 6.80 3.42 -23.47
N ALA A 5 6.26 4.17 -24.42
CA ALA A 5 5.58 5.44 -24.14
C ALA A 5 4.41 5.26 -23.15
N GLU A 6 3.72 4.11 -23.23
CA GLU A 6 2.62 3.75 -22.33
C GLU A 6 3.11 3.47 -20.90
N ASP A 7 4.29 2.86 -20.75
CA ASP A 7 4.91 2.66 -19.44
C ASP A 7 5.34 3.98 -18.80
N GLU A 8 5.90 4.90 -19.58
CA GLU A 8 6.29 6.22 -19.08
C GLU A 8 5.09 7.04 -18.59
N GLU A 9 3.98 7.05 -19.33
CA GLU A 9 2.75 7.75 -18.92
C GLU A 9 2.16 7.16 -17.63
N ARG A 10 2.17 5.82 -17.52
CA ARG A 10 1.74 5.11 -16.31
C ARG A 10 2.64 5.43 -15.11
N LEU A 11 3.96 5.50 -15.31
CA LEU A 11 4.94 5.81 -14.26
C LEU A 11 4.88 7.29 -13.84
N GLN A 12 4.62 8.21 -14.76
CA GLN A 12 4.34 9.62 -14.43
C GLN A 12 3.08 9.74 -13.58
N THR A 13 2.04 8.95 -13.88
CA THR A 13 0.83 8.89 -13.06
C THR A 13 1.15 8.40 -11.65
N TYR A 14 1.99 7.36 -11.49
CA TYR A 14 2.43 6.89 -10.18
C TYR A 14 3.24 7.94 -9.42
N ALA A 15 4.11 8.68 -10.12
CA ALA A 15 4.85 9.80 -9.54
C ALA A 15 3.89 10.89 -9.05
N HIS A 16 2.87 11.25 -9.83
CA HIS A 16 1.88 12.24 -9.43
C HIS A 16 1.09 11.82 -8.18
N ILE A 17 0.73 10.54 -8.08
CA ILE A 17 0.00 10.00 -6.93
C ILE A 17 0.89 9.93 -5.68
N HIS A 18 2.09 9.36 -5.81
CA HIS A 18 2.93 9.01 -4.66
C HIS A 18 3.95 10.09 -4.28
N LEU A 19 4.24 11.04 -5.15
CA LEU A 19 5.17 12.17 -4.91
C LEU A 19 4.48 13.53 -5.03
N ARG A 20 3.14 13.60 -4.92
CA ARG A 20 2.39 14.87 -4.94
C ARG A 20 3.00 15.92 -4.00
N GLY A 21 3.39 17.07 -4.55
CA GLY A 21 4.01 18.18 -3.80
C GLY A 21 5.50 17.98 -3.46
N LYS A 22 6.12 16.91 -3.98
CA LYS A 22 7.54 16.55 -3.84
C LYS A 22 8.19 16.27 -5.19
N SER A 23 7.57 16.76 -6.26
CA SER A 23 7.98 16.57 -7.66
C SER A 23 9.35 17.18 -7.96
N ASP A 24 9.72 18.24 -7.25
CA ASP A 24 10.96 18.99 -7.49
C ASP A 24 12.14 18.48 -6.66
N LEU A 25 11.92 17.48 -5.79
CA LEU A 25 13.02 16.91 -5.01
C LEU A 25 14.02 16.18 -5.91
N PRO A 26 15.30 16.15 -5.53
CA PRO A 26 16.31 15.35 -6.21
C PRO A 26 15.93 13.86 -6.17
N VAL A 27 16.38 13.09 -7.17
CA VAL A 27 16.04 11.68 -7.35
C VAL A 27 16.32 10.86 -6.09
N THR A 28 17.45 11.12 -5.43
CA THR A 28 17.84 10.47 -4.16
C THR A 28 16.82 10.68 -3.04
N GLU A 29 16.29 11.89 -2.88
CA GLU A 29 15.26 12.20 -1.88
C GLU A 29 13.90 11.59 -2.26
N LYS A 30 13.52 11.60 -3.55
CA LYS A 30 12.32 10.91 -4.03
C LYS A 30 12.36 9.41 -3.71
N LEU A 31 13.50 8.76 -3.95
CA LEU A 31 13.70 7.34 -3.62
C LEU A 31 13.56 7.09 -2.11
N HIS A 32 14.12 7.97 -1.27
CA HIS A 32 14.00 7.88 0.18
C HIS A 32 12.54 8.01 0.65
N GLU A 33 11.80 8.97 0.12
CA GLU A 33 10.38 9.19 0.40
C GLU A 33 9.51 7.99 -0.01
N LEU A 34 9.73 7.44 -1.21
CA LEU A 34 9.04 6.24 -1.68
C LEU A 34 9.33 5.04 -0.76
N GLN A 35 10.58 4.86 -0.33
CA GLN A 35 10.92 3.79 0.61
C GLN A 35 10.25 3.98 1.99
N LYS A 36 10.18 5.21 2.48
CA LYS A 36 9.45 5.54 3.72
C LYS A 36 7.96 5.19 3.59
N LYS A 37 7.33 5.52 2.45
CA LYS A 37 5.93 5.17 2.18
C LYS A 37 5.70 3.66 2.17
N VAL A 38 6.60 2.88 1.57
CA VAL A 38 6.51 1.41 1.60
C VAL A 38 6.54 0.89 3.04
N LYS A 39 7.47 1.36 3.87
CA LYS A 39 7.55 0.95 5.29
C LYS A 39 6.27 1.28 6.05
N LEU A 40 5.72 2.47 5.86
CA LEU A 40 4.46 2.89 6.49
C LEU A 40 3.28 2.03 6.05
N LYS A 41 3.20 1.65 4.77
CA LYS A 41 2.15 0.75 4.26
C LYS A 41 2.24 -0.64 4.87
N TRP A 42 3.44 -1.19 5.03
CA TRP A 42 3.64 -2.48 5.73
C TRP A 42 3.34 -2.39 7.22
N LEU A 43 3.62 -1.27 7.87
CA LEU A 43 3.21 -1.03 9.25
C LEU A 43 1.69 -0.99 9.38
N GLN A 44 1.01 -0.24 8.51
CA GLN A 44 -0.45 -0.19 8.45
C GLN A 44 -1.05 -1.59 8.25
N PHE A 45 -0.49 -2.37 7.33
CA PHE A 45 -0.89 -3.76 7.13
C PHE A 45 -0.74 -4.61 8.39
N SER A 46 0.39 -4.49 9.09
CA SER A 46 0.67 -5.25 10.31
C SER A 46 -0.31 -4.91 11.43
N ILE A 47 -0.64 -3.63 11.59
CA ILE A 47 -1.65 -3.17 12.56
C ILE A 47 -3.02 -3.72 12.19
N ASN A 48 -3.44 -3.59 10.93
CA ASN A 48 -4.73 -4.11 10.48
C ASN A 48 -4.82 -5.64 10.69
N ALA A 49 -3.74 -6.37 10.38
CA ALA A 49 -3.67 -7.81 10.58
C ALA A 49 -3.79 -8.20 12.06
N PHE A 50 -3.12 -7.47 12.94
CA PHE A 50 -3.25 -7.65 14.38
C PHE A 50 -4.69 -7.45 14.86
N VAL A 51 -5.35 -6.38 14.41
CA VAL A 51 -6.76 -6.10 14.75
C VAL A 51 -7.67 -7.24 14.30
N VAL A 52 -7.50 -7.75 13.08
CA VAL A 52 -8.32 -8.87 12.60
C VAL A 52 -8.08 -10.14 13.37
N VAL A 53 -6.84 -10.47 13.71
CA VAL A 53 -6.54 -11.66 14.55
C VAL A 53 -7.23 -11.54 15.91
N VAL A 54 -7.16 -10.36 16.55
CA VAL A 54 -7.82 -10.11 17.84
C VAL A 54 -9.33 -10.23 17.72
N LEU A 55 -9.95 -9.60 16.72
CA LEU A 55 -11.40 -9.64 16.51
C LEU A 55 -11.90 -11.05 16.19
N THR A 56 -11.19 -11.77 15.33
CA THR A 56 -11.49 -13.17 15.01
C THR A 56 -11.38 -14.06 16.24
N TYR A 57 -10.33 -13.90 17.05
CA TYR A 57 -10.17 -14.64 18.30
C TYR A 57 -11.34 -14.37 19.25
N MET A 58 -11.67 -13.09 19.49
CA MET A 58 -12.77 -12.70 20.37
C MET A 58 -14.14 -13.23 19.90
N TYR A 59 -14.36 -13.29 18.58
CA TYR A 59 -15.56 -13.87 17.99
C TYR A 59 -15.66 -15.38 18.26
N PHE A 60 -14.57 -16.13 18.05
CA PHE A 60 -14.56 -17.58 18.28
C PHE A 60 -14.61 -17.97 19.76
N THR A 61 -14.05 -17.16 20.67
CA THR A 61 -14.11 -17.43 22.12
C THR A 61 -15.44 -17.00 22.76
N GLY A 62 -16.37 -16.44 21.98
CA GLY A 62 -17.64 -15.92 22.49
C GLY A 62 -17.47 -14.76 23.47
N SER A 63 -16.32 -14.10 23.46
CA SER A 63 -16.03 -12.98 24.38
C SER A 63 -16.75 -11.69 23.96
N TYR A 64 -17.27 -11.64 22.73
CA TYR A 64 -18.05 -10.52 22.20
C TYR A 64 -19.18 -11.04 21.31
N ASP A 65 -20.40 -10.53 21.51
CA ASP A 65 -21.56 -10.76 20.63
C ASP A 65 -21.45 -9.91 19.34
N LEU A 66 -20.37 -10.15 18.59
CA LEU A 66 -20.23 -9.60 17.25
C LEU A 66 -21.21 -10.32 16.32
N HIS A 67 -22.37 -9.70 16.10
CA HIS A 67 -23.38 -10.28 15.22
C HIS A 67 -22.77 -10.57 13.84
N PRO A 68 -23.03 -11.74 13.23
CA PRO A 68 -22.40 -12.14 11.95
C PRO A 68 -22.54 -11.11 10.82
N LEU A 69 -23.63 -10.35 10.84
CA LEU A 69 -23.88 -9.23 9.93
C LEU A 69 -22.81 -8.13 9.97
N PHE A 70 -22.07 -7.97 11.07
CA PHE A 70 -20.95 -7.03 11.17
C PHE A 70 -19.60 -7.70 10.91
N TYR A 71 -19.44 -8.95 11.33
CA TYR A 71 -18.18 -9.68 11.18
C TYR A 71 -17.80 -9.94 9.71
N TYR A 72 -18.76 -10.41 8.89
CA TYR A 72 -18.46 -10.73 7.49
C TYR A 72 -18.09 -9.51 6.63
N PRO A 73 -18.83 -8.38 6.68
CA PRO A 73 -18.42 -7.18 5.94
C PRO A 73 -17.09 -6.61 6.41
N LEU A 74 -16.81 -6.64 7.72
CA LEU A 74 -15.54 -6.18 8.26
C LEU A 74 -14.37 -7.02 7.75
N SER A 75 -14.56 -8.35 7.73
CA SER A 75 -13.57 -9.29 7.18
C SER A 75 -13.36 -9.06 5.68
N LEU A 76 -14.42 -8.82 4.91
CA LEU A 76 -14.33 -8.50 3.48
C LEU A 76 -13.57 -7.19 3.24
N LEU A 77 -13.90 -6.14 3.98
CA LEU A 77 -13.21 -4.84 3.89
C LEU A 77 -11.73 -4.98 4.20
N PHE A 78 -11.37 -5.83 5.16
CA PHE A 78 -9.98 -6.11 5.47
C PHE A 78 -9.25 -6.80 4.32
N VAL A 79 -9.85 -7.82 3.70
CA VAL A 79 -9.26 -8.50 2.53
C VAL A 79 -9.06 -7.52 1.36
N VAL A 80 -10.05 -6.67 1.09
CA VAL A 80 -9.94 -5.62 0.06
C VAL A 80 -8.82 -4.63 0.41
N ASN A 81 -8.74 -4.19 1.67
CA ASN A 81 -7.69 -3.28 2.14
C ASN A 81 -6.29 -3.88 1.97
N MET A 82 -6.10 -5.17 2.29
CA MET A 82 -4.85 -5.88 2.06
C MET A 82 -4.45 -5.88 0.58
N GLY A 83 -5.40 -6.19 -0.32
CA GLY A 83 -5.17 -6.19 -1.76
C GLY A 83 -4.74 -4.81 -2.27
N LEU A 84 -5.40 -3.74 -1.80
CA LEU A 84 -5.06 -2.37 -2.16
C LEU A 84 -3.67 -1.96 -1.65
N ILE A 85 -3.30 -2.33 -0.42
CA ILE A 85 -1.96 -2.07 0.11
C ILE A 85 -0.90 -2.76 -0.75
N HIS A 86 -1.12 -4.03 -1.11
CA HIS A 86 -0.19 -4.77 -1.96
C HIS A 86 -0.03 -4.12 -3.34
N PHE A 87 -1.14 -3.70 -3.95
CA PHE A 87 -1.12 -2.97 -5.22
C PHE A 87 -0.34 -1.64 -5.13
N GLN A 88 -0.57 -0.86 -4.08
CA GLN A 88 0.17 0.39 -3.85
C GLN A 88 1.67 0.16 -3.63
N VAL A 89 2.05 -0.87 -2.86
CA VAL A 89 3.46 -1.23 -2.65
C VAL A 89 4.12 -1.62 -3.97
N ARG A 90 3.41 -2.36 -4.84
CA ARG A 90 3.91 -2.71 -6.18
C ARG A 90 4.14 -1.47 -7.05
N GLN A 91 3.17 -0.56 -7.14
CA GLN A 91 3.32 0.69 -7.89
C GLN A 91 4.52 1.52 -7.42
N ILE A 92 4.71 1.63 -6.10
CA ILE A 92 5.83 2.38 -5.53
C ILE A 92 7.17 1.73 -5.89
N ARG A 93 7.25 0.38 -5.92
CA ARG A 93 8.47 -0.33 -6.34
C ARG A 93 8.76 -0.12 -7.82
N GLU A 94 7.76 -0.24 -8.68
CA GLU A 94 7.89 0.01 -10.13
C GLU A 94 8.36 1.45 -10.40
N LEU A 95 7.75 2.44 -9.73
CA LEU A 95 8.19 3.84 -9.80
C LEU A 95 9.63 4.04 -9.32
N ARG A 96 10.02 3.37 -8.23
CA ARG A 96 11.38 3.46 -7.68
C ARG A 96 12.42 2.86 -8.63
N GLU A 97 12.10 1.74 -9.29
CA GLU A 97 12.97 1.10 -10.28
C GLU A 97 13.14 1.98 -11.51
N TYR A 98 12.06 2.58 -12.01
CA TYR A 98 12.10 3.56 -13.10
C TYR A 98 13.02 4.74 -12.76
N LEU A 99 12.81 5.40 -11.61
CA LEU A 99 13.61 6.54 -11.17
C LEU A 99 15.10 6.18 -10.99
N LYS A 100 15.42 4.94 -10.61
CA LYS A 100 16.80 4.46 -10.48
C LYS A 100 17.46 4.17 -11.83
N SER A 101 16.67 3.88 -12.87
CA SER A 101 17.16 3.56 -14.21
C SER A 101 17.30 4.77 -15.12
N SER A 102 16.69 5.90 -14.75
CA SER A 102 16.74 7.18 -15.47
C SER A 102 17.82 8.15 -14.95
N ASP A 103 18.59 7.74 -13.94
CA ASP A 103 19.76 8.44 -13.37
C ASP A 103 21.04 7.71 -13.81
#